data_AF-A0A2H0D7Q7-F1
#
_entry.id   AF-A0A2H0D7Q7-F1
#
_cell.length_a   1.000
_cell.length_b   1.000
_cell.length_c   1.000
_cell.angle_alpha   90.00
_cell.angle_beta   90.00
_cell.angle_gamma   90.00
#
_symmetry.space_group_name_H-M   'P 1'
#
loop_
_entity.id
_entity.type
_entity.pdbx_description
1 polymer ?
#
loop_
_entity_poly.entity_id
_entity_poly.type
_entity_poly.pdbx_seq_one_letter_code
_entity_poly.pdbx_strand_id
1 'polypeptide(L)' 'MENFQKLVQAVQALEVDFQKFYDRGQSAAGTRLRKGLSELKKLSQEVRNDIQKVKEERKAPKA' A
#
# COMPACT_ATOMS: atom_id res chain seq x y z
N MET A 1 6.72 10.68 -6.95
CA MET A 1 5.81 9.98 -7.89
C MET A 1 5.97 8.47 -7.84
N GLU A 2 7.19 7.94 -7.67
CA GLU A 2 7.43 6.50 -7.57
C GLU A 2 6.60 5.81 -6.46
N ASN A 3 6.61 6.34 -5.23
CA ASN A 3 5.84 5.80 -4.10
C ASN A 3 4.33 5.79 -4.36
N PHE A 4 3.80 6.77 -5.08
CA PHE A 4 2.40 6.82 -5.48
C PHE A 4 2.06 5.70 -6.47
N GLN A 5 2.87 5.52 -7.50
CA GLN A 5 2.67 4.46 -8.49
C GLN A 5 2.70 3.07 -7.85
N LYS A 6 3.64 2.84 -6.90
CA LYS A 6 3.70 1.58 -6.15
C LYS A 6 2.41 1.31 -5.37
N LEU A 7 1.86 2.32 -4.70
CA LEU A 7 0.59 2.19 -3.98
C LEU A 7 -0.58 1.87 -4.92
N VAL A 8 -0.68 2.56 -6.05
CA VAL A 8 -1.72 2.31 -7.06
C VAL A 8 -1.64 0.89 -7.61
N GLN A 9 -0.43 0.45 -8.00
CA GLN A 9 -0.22 -0.91 -8.50
C GLN A 9 -0.57 -1.97 -7.45
N ALA A 10 -0.21 -1.75 -6.19
CA ALA A 10 -0.54 -2.65 -5.09
C ALA A 10 -2.06 -2.78 -4.90
N VAL A 11 -2.82 -1.69 -5.07
CA VAL A 11 -4.30 -1.74 -5.00
C VAL A 11 -4.89 -2.45 -6.22
N GLN A 12 -4.43 -2.11 -7.44
CA GLN A 12 -4.89 -2.74 -8.68
C GLN A 12 -4.66 -4.25 -8.70
N ALA A 13 -3.54 -4.72 -8.16
CA ALA A 13 -3.24 -6.15 -8.08
C ALA A 13 -4.27 -6.95 -7.25
N LEU A 14 -5.00 -6.30 -6.34
CA LEU A 14 -6.00 -6.94 -5.50
C LEU A 14 -7.38 -7.02 -6.14
N GLU A 15 -7.64 -6.27 -7.22
CA GLU A 15 -8.98 -6.13 -7.84
C GLU A 15 -9.61 -7.48 -8.21
N VAL A 16 -8.82 -8.37 -8.83
CA VAL A 16 -9.30 -9.71 -9.23
C VAL A 16 -9.68 -10.55 -8.02
N ASP A 17 -8.92 -10.46 -6.93
CA ASP A 17 -9.24 -11.20 -5.71
C ASP A 17 -10.43 -10.59 -4.97
N PHE A 18 -10.63 -9.28 -5.02
CA PHE A 18 -11.86 -8.62 -4.55
C PHE A 18 -13.08 -9.18 -5.26
N GLN A 19 -13.06 -9.22 -6.60
CA GLN A 19 -14.15 -9.77 -7.39
C GLN A 19 -14.42 -11.25 -7.05
N LYS A 20 -13.35 -12.07 -6.97
CA LYS A 20 -13.48 -13.49 -6.63
C LYS A 20 -14.02 -13.74 -5.22
N PHE A 21 -13.65 -12.90 -4.26
CA PHE A 21 -14.09 -13.05 -2.88
C PHE A 21 -15.54 -12.58 -2.69
N TYR A 22 -15.88 -11.37 -3.12
CA TYR A 22 -17.19 -10.77 -2.89
C TYR A 22 -18.28 -11.29 -3.84
N ASP A 23 -17.98 -11.46 -5.14
CA ASP A 23 -18.99 -11.87 -6.12
C ASP A 23 -19.13 -13.40 -6.20
N ARG A 24 -18.01 -14.11 -6.01
CA ARG A 24 -17.95 -15.58 -6.22
C ARG A 24 -17.76 -16.38 -4.94
N GLY A 25 -17.66 -15.74 -3.77
CA GLY A 25 -17.52 -16.40 -2.48
C GLY A 25 -16.23 -17.24 -2.32
N GLN A 26 -15.18 -16.98 -3.10
CA GLN A 26 -13.98 -17.81 -3.09
C GLN A 26 -13.11 -17.54 -1.84
N SER A 27 -13.16 -18.41 -0.84
CA SER A 27 -12.42 -18.26 0.43
C SER A 27 -10.90 -18.06 0.25
N ALA A 28 -10.28 -18.74 -0.72
CA ALA A 28 -8.85 -18.60 -1.01
C ALA A 28 -8.48 -17.16 -1.47
N ALA A 29 -9.38 -16.49 -2.21
CA ALA A 29 -9.19 -15.09 -2.58
C ALA A 29 -9.21 -14.18 -1.34
N GLY A 30 -10.08 -14.48 -0.36
CA GLY A 30 -10.11 -13.78 0.93
C GLY A 30 -8.78 -13.88 1.70
N THR A 31 -8.14 -15.05 1.72
CA THR A 31 -6.80 -15.21 2.34
C THR A 31 -5.75 -14.36 1.63
N ARG A 32 -5.76 -14.33 0.28
CA ARG A 32 -4.84 -13.49 -0.51
C ARG A 32 -5.08 -12.00 -0.30
N LEU A 33 -6.34 -11.56 -0.28
CA LEU A 33 -6.70 -10.16 0.01
C LEU A 33 -6.16 -9.72 1.36
N ARG A 34 -6.36 -10.50 2.42
CA ARG A 34 -5.86 -10.13 3.76
C ARG A 34 -4.34 -9.97 3.78
N LYS A 35 -3.62 -10.87 3.10
CA LYS A 35 -2.16 -10.78 2.97
C LYS A 35 -1.76 -9.53 2.18
N GLY A 36 -2.35 -9.32 1.01
CA GLY A 36 -2.07 -8.16 0.17
C GLY A 36 -2.41 -6.82 0.84
N LEU A 37 -3.52 -6.74 1.57
CA LEU A 37 -3.87 -5.56 2.38
C LEU A 37 -2.88 -5.32 3.53
N SER A 38 -2.34 -6.38 4.13
CA SER A 38 -1.29 -6.26 5.15
C SER A 38 0.01 -5.71 4.56
N GLU A 39 0.36 -6.10 3.34
CA GLU A 39 1.51 -5.57 2.60
C GLU A 39 1.27 -4.11 2.17
N LEU A 40 0.08 -3.78 1.67
CA LEU A 40 -0.32 -2.41 1.33
C LEU A 40 -0.24 -1.48 2.55
N LYS A 41 -0.66 -1.96 3.74
CA LYS A 41 -0.53 -1.21 4.99
C LYS A 41 0.93 -0.89 5.31
N LYS A 42 1.83 -1.87 5.15
CA LYS A 42 3.27 -1.65 5.37
C LYS A 42 3.82 -0.62 4.40
N LEU A 43 3.56 -0.79 3.09
CA LEU A 43 3.97 0.16 2.06
C LEU A 43 3.45 1.58 2.36
N SER A 44 2.18 1.72 2.75
CA SER A 44 1.60 3.01 3.11
C SER A 44 2.31 3.66 4.29
N GLN A 45 2.72 2.86 5.29
CA GLN A 45 3.45 3.35 6.45
C GLN A 45 4.89 3.77 6.11
N GLU A 46 5.56 3.05 5.22
CA GLU A 46 6.89 3.41 4.71
C GLU A 46 6.83 4.75 3.98
N VAL A 47 5.88 4.93 3.06
CA VAL A 47 5.68 6.20 2.35
C VAL A 47 5.41 7.35 3.31
N ARG A 48 4.59 7.13 4.35
CA ARG A 48 4.33 8.14 5.39
C ARG A 48 5.60 8.51 6.16
N ASN A 49 6.43 7.53 6.52
CA ASN A 49 7.69 7.78 7.21
C ASN A 49 8.65 8.58 6.33
N ASP A 50 8.74 8.28 5.03
CA ASP A 50 9.57 9.03 4.09
C ASP A 50 9.13 10.49 3.96
N ILE A 51 7.82 10.74 3.90
CA ILE A 51 7.28 12.11 3.92
C ILE A 51 7.70 12.86 5.18
N GLN A 52 7.64 12.18 6.34
CA GLN A 52 8.04 12.78 7.61
C GLN A 52 9.55 13.07 7.64
N LYS A 53 10.40 12.17 7.15
CA LYS A 53 11.85 12.39 7.02
C LYS A 53 12.16 13.60 6.13
N VAL A 54 11.55 13.68 4.93
CA VAL A 54 11.75 14.82 4.02
C VAL A 54 11.31 16.13 4.66
N LYS A 55 10.25 16.12 5.46
CA LYS A 55 9.80 17.31 6.21
C LYS A 55 10.82 17.71 7.29
N GLU A 56 11.41 16.76 7.99
CA GLU A 56 12.44 17.00 9.00
C GLU A 56 13.75 17.52 8.37
N GLU A 57 14.20 16.93 7.26
CA GLU A 57 15.37 17.39 6.49
C GLU A 57 15.21 18.84 6.00
N ARG A 58 14.00 19.23 5.57
CA ARG A 58 13.71 20.63 5.18
C ARG A 58 13.70 21.61 6.35
N LYS A 59 13.50 21.13 7.58
CA LYS A 59 13.48 21.96 8.79
C LYS A 59 14.86 22.09 9.45
N ALA A 60 15.79 21.18 9.17
CA ALA A 60 17.15 21.33 9.62
C ALA A 60 17.75 22.60 8.99
N PRO A 61 18.19 23.60 9.78
CA PRO A 61 18.94 24.71 9.23
C PRO A 61 20.18 24.10 8.55
N LYS A 62 20.45 24.49 7.31
CA LYS A 62 21.76 24.22 6.70
C LYS A 62 22.79 24.87 7.61
N ALA A 63 23.50 24.06 8.39
CA ALA A 63 24.70 24.48 9.09
C ALA A 63 25.77 24.89 8.07
#